data_AF-A0A8T3VBC0-F1
#
_entry.id   AF-A0A8T3VBC0-F1
#
_cell.length_a   1.000
_cell.length_b   1.000
_cell.length_c   1.000
_cell.angle_alpha   90.00
_cell.angle_beta   90.00
_cell.angle_gamma   90.00
#
_symmetry.space_group_name_H-M   'P 1'
#
loop_
_entity.id
_entity.type
_entity.pdbx_description
1 polymer ?
#
loop_
_entity_poly.entity_id
_entity_poly.type
_entity_poly.pdbx_seq_one_letter_code
_entity_poly.pdbx_strand_id
1 'polypeptide(L)'
;MMKIFGLFDFDLNSKYFSDKETVKKRAVKIFGIFLIIAIALSSFTLLGFLFFFLLLFSLGGIFIVEYYSDELDKKYGLYNFNNLRGYSRQIGAFTLLGFSTTSLALLLICLCAEINIYTSILLSIIFALPFLAIGLRFKAFNDNSLEENGEIVYDAGYEPNYYCPVLAICCYLGYVQGFFEISTINILALILSTSLCFIWLVFPDKINKYIPFENRTKKGEVIYLAIALIIFFIFFTQFTTVPFVKVMGFVN
;
A
#
# COMPACT_ATOMS: atom_id res chain seq x y z
N MET A 1 -16.33 3.31 24.00
CA MET A 1 -15.45 2.12 23.91
C MET A 1 -15.98 1.25 22.78
N MET A 2 -15.47 1.44 21.56
CA MET A 2 -16.00 0.79 20.35
C MET A 2 -15.16 -0.46 20.08
N LYS A 3 -15.70 -1.63 20.44
CA LYS A 3 -15.08 -2.93 20.21
C LYS A 3 -15.27 -3.34 18.75
N ILE A 4 -14.36 -2.95 17.88
CA ILE A 4 -14.25 -3.54 16.55
C ILE A 4 -13.12 -4.58 16.60
N PHE A 5 -13.50 -5.86 16.64
CA PHE A 5 -12.65 -7.02 16.37
C PHE A 5 -11.40 -7.29 17.22
N GLY A 6 -11.27 -6.80 18.46
CA GLY A 6 -10.37 -7.38 19.48
C GLY A 6 -8.89 -7.60 19.09
N LEU A 7 -8.42 -6.96 18.02
CA LEU A 7 -7.07 -7.07 17.46
C LEU A 7 -6.22 -5.84 17.82
N PHE A 8 -6.87 -4.79 18.35
CA PHE A 8 -6.26 -3.51 18.69
C PHE A 8 -6.93 -2.95 19.96
N ASP A 9 -6.74 -3.62 21.10
CA ASP A 9 -6.98 -2.98 22.40
C ASP A 9 -5.80 -2.04 22.68
N PHE A 10 -6.04 -0.74 22.58
CA PHE A 10 -5.05 0.28 22.96
C PHE A 10 -5.14 0.52 24.47
N ASP A 11 -4.27 -0.14 25.23
CA ASP A 11 -4.00 0.19 26.63
C ASP A 11 -2.88 1.24 26.68
N LEU A 12 -3.19 2.41 27.24
CA LEU A 12 -2.26 3.55 27.35
C LEU A 12 -1.08 3.28 28.30
N ASN A 13 -1.18 2.25 29.14
CA ASN A 13 -0.14 1.87 30.10
C ASN A 13 0.58 0.55 29.76
N SER A 14 0.18 -0.15 28.69
CA SER A 14 0.87 -1.36 28.25
C SER A 14 2.04 -1.02 27.32
N LYS A 15 3.03 -1.92 27.21
CA LYS A 15 3.98 -1.87 26.09
C LYS A 15 3.18 -1.74 24.79
N TYR A 16 3.57 -0.76 23.97
CA TYR A 16 2.84 -0.42 22.76
C TYR A 16 2.92 -1.54 21.71
N PHE A 17 4.01 -2.30 21.71
CA PHE A 17 4.07 -3.59 21.02
C PHE A 17 3.77 -4.72 21.97
N SER A 18 3.02 -5.67 21.43
CA SER A 18 3.01 -7.01 21.98
C SER A 18 4.43 -7.51 22.12
N ASP A 19 4.73 -8.15 23.24
CA ASP A 19 6.00 -8.82 23.42
C ASP A 19 6.23 -9.85 22.31
N LYS A 20 7.50 -10.19 22.08
CA LYS A 20 7.92 -11.13 21.04
C LYS A 20 7.19 -12.46 21.11
N GLU A 21 6.84 -12.94 22.30
CA GLU A 21 6.11 -14.20 22.48
C GLU A 21 4.66 -14.08 22.00
N THR A 22 4.00 -12.96 22.31
CA THR A 22 2.66 -12.63 21.83
C THR A 22 2.60 -12.43 20.32
N VAL A 23 3.60 -11.76 19.71
CA VAL A 23 3.73 -11.65 18.24
C VAL A 23 3.92 -13.03 17.62
N LYS A 24 4.81 -13.88 18.18
CA LYS A 24 5.01 -15.26 17.70
C LYS A 24 3.72 -16.08 17.76
N LYS A 25 2.96 -16.02 18.86
CA LYS A 25 1.69 -16.75 19.02
C LYS A 25 0.66 -16.30 17.99
N ARG A 26 0.52 -14.98 17.75
CA ARG A 26 -0.38 -14.44 16.73
C ARG A 26 0.05 -14.81 15.32
N ALA A 27 1.35 -14.73 15.03
CA ALA A 27 1.92 -15.16 13.75
C ALA A 27 1.60 -16.63 13.49
N VAL A 28 1.89 -17.53 14.43
CA VAL A 28 1.60 -18.98 14.29
C VAL A 28 0.10 -19.24 14.10
N LYS A 29 -0.77 -18.56 14.86
CA LYS A 29 -2.23 -18.72 14.74
C LYS A 29 -2.73 -18.28 13.36
N ILE A 30 -2.31 -17.11 12.90
CA ILE A 30 -2.72 -16.55 11.60
C ILE A 30 -2.13 -17.37 10.46
N PHE A 31 -0.85 -17.73 10.53
CA PHE A 31 -0.20 -18.64 9.56
C PHE A 31 -0.90 -19.99 9.50
N GLY A 32 -1.26 -20.57 10.65
CA GLY A 32 -2.01 -21.83 10.70
C GLY A 32 -3.37 -21.74 10.01
N ILE A 33 -4.13 -20.66 10.24
CA ILE A 33 -5.42 -20.43 9.58
C ILE A 33 -5.24 -20.26 8.06
N PHE A 34 -4.30 -19.42 7.62
CA PHE A 34 -4.06 -19.22 6.19
C PHE A 34 -3.53 -20.49 5.52
N LEU A 35 -2.75 -21.32 6.22
CA LEU A 35 -2.24 -22.59 5.69
C LEU A 35 -3.39 -23.59 5.52
N ILE A 36 -4.31 -23.67 6.49
CA ILE A 36 -5.50 -24.52 6.38
C ILE A 36 -6.38 -24.05 5.22
N ILE A 37 -6.57 -22.74 5.04
CA ILE A 37 -7.31 -22.17 3.90
C ILE A 37 -6.59 -22.49 2.58
N ALA A 38 -5.26 -22.35 2.54
CA ALA A 38 -4.44 -22.70 1.37
C ALA A 38 -4.62 -24.17 0.99
N ILE A 39 -4.56 -25.08 1.96
CA ILE A 39 -4.76 -26.52 1.75
C ILE A 39 -6.19 -26.80 1.28
N ALA A 40 -7.20 -26.20 1.91
CA ALA A 40 -8.60 -26.39 1.53
C ALA A 40 -8.87 -25.92 0.08
N LEU A 41 -8.24 -24.83 -0.35
CA LEU A 41 -8.37 -24.29 -1.71
C LEU A 41 -7.43 -24.97 -2.72
N SER A 42 -6.33 -25.56 -2.27
CA SER A 42 -5.43 -26.38 -3.11
C SER A 42 -6.12 -27.59 -3.72
N SER A 43 -7.15 -28.10 -3.04
CA SER A 43 -8.04 -29.15 -3.52
C SER A 43 -8.77 -28.80 -4.81
N PHE A 44 -8.82 -27.50 -5.17
CA PHE A 44 -9.51 -27.00 -6.35
C PHE A 44 -8.54 -26.64 -7.49
N THR A 45 -7.41 -25.99 -7.22
CA THR A 45 -6.37 -25.69 -8.24
C THR A 45 -4.96 -25.49 -7.63
N LEU A 46 -3.92 -25.93 -8.35
CA LEU A 46 -2.51 -25.64 -8.02
C LEU A 46 -2.23 -24.13 -7.92
N LEU A 47 -2.91 -23.33 -8.75
CA LEU A 47 -2.80 -21.87 -8.75
C LEU A 47 -3.36 -21.24 -7.46
N GLY A 48 -4.48 -21.75 -6.95
CA GLY A 48 -5.06 -21.33 -5.68
C GLY A 48 -4.17 -21.65 -4.48
N PHE A 49 -3.53 -22.82 -4.48
CA PHE A 49 -2.54 -23.20 -3.46
C PHE A 49 -1.36 -22.21 -3.42
N LEU A 50 -0.77 -21.93 -4.59
CA LEU A 50 0.37 -21.03 -4.71
C LEU A 50 0.01 -19.61 -4.28
N PHE A 51 -1.15 -19.09 -4.68
CA PHE A 51 -1.63 -17.77 -4.25
C PHE A 51 -1.72 -17.65 -2.72
N PHE A 52 -2.37 -18.60 -2.05
CA PHE A 52 -2.50 -18.56 -0.60
C PHE A 52 -1.19 -18.83 0.14
N PHE A 53 -0.35 -19.72 -0.37
CA PHE A 53 0.97 -19.99 0.19
C PHE A 53 1.87 -18.74 0.14
N LEU A 54 1.78 -17.96 -0.94
CA LEU A 54 2.57 -16.75 -1.10
C LEU A 54 1.96 -15.55 -0.36
N LEU A 55 0.63 -15.49 -0.23
CA LEU A 55 -0.05 -14.59 0.70
C LEU A 55 0.39 -14.84 2.15
N LEU A 56 0.59 -16.10 2.53
CA LEU A 56 1.16 -16.52 3.81
C LEU A 56 2.54 -15.89 4.06
N PHE A 57 3.45 -15.96 3.07
CA PHE A 57 4.77 -15.32 3.14
C PHE A 57 4.68 -13.80 3.26
N SER A 58 3.75 -13.18 2.54
CA SER A 58 3.58 -11.73 2.57
C SER A 58 3.06 -11.21 3.91
N LEU A 59 2.16 -11.95 4.56
CA LEU A 59 1.71 -11.66 5.91
C LEU A 59 2.84 -11.87 6.93
N GLY A 60 3.78 -12.77 6.64
CA GLY A 60 5.02 -12.93 7.40
C GLY A 60 5.82 -11.64 7.53
N GLY A 61 5.86 -10.82 6.48
CA GLY A 61 6.51 -9.51 6.50
C GLY A 61 5.98 -8.62 7.62
N ILE A 62 4.67 -8.60 7.84
CA ILE A 62 4.02 -7.81 8.89
C ILE A 62 4.48 -8.26 10.28
N PHE A 63 4.51 -9.57 10.52
CA PHE A 63 4.93 -10.10 11.82
C PHE A 63 6.42 -9.90 12.06
N ILE A 64 7.26 -9.93 11.02
CA ILE A 64 8.69 -9.62 11.15
C ILE A 64 8.86 -8.16 11.58
N VAL A 65 8.13 -7.24 10.94
CA VAL A 65 8.12 -5.81 11.32
C VAL A 65 7.69 -5.63 12.78
N GLU A 66 6.58 -6.26 13.17
CA GLU A 66 6.05 -6.15 14.53
C GLU A 66 7.00 -6.80 15.55
N TYR A 67 7.66 -7.90 15.18
CA TYR A 67 8.61 -8.62 16.03
C TYR A 67 9.90 -7.84 16.33
N TYR A 68 10.37 -7.06 15.35
CA TYR A 68 11.58 -6.24 15.46
C TYR A 68 11.29 -4.76 15.75
N SER A 69 10.05 -4.43 16.10
CA SER A 69 9.57 -3.07 16.32
C SER A 69 10.38 -2.30 17.37
N ASP A 70 10.71 -2.93 18.50
CA ASP A 70 11.53 -2.36 19.57
C ASP A 70 12.98 -2.06 19.09
N GLU A 71 13.59 -2.95 18.30
CA GLU A 71 14.92 -2.72 17.73
C GLU A 71 14.93 -1.65 16.64
N LEU A 72 13.90 -1.65 15.79
CA LEU A 72 13.72 -0.66 14.74
C LEU A 72 13.55 0.73 15.36
N ASP A 73 12.79 0.84 16.44
CA ASP A 73 12.64 2.09 17.16
C ASP A 73 13.96 2.59 17.74
N LYS A 74 14.67 1.74 18.48
CA LYS A 74 15.97 2.10 19.07
C LYS A 74 16.97 2.63 18.02
N LYS A 75 16.89 2.13 16.79
CA LYS A 75 17.81 2.50 15.70
C LYS A 75 17.35 3.73 14.93
N TYR A 76 16.06 3.86 14.66
CA TYR A 76 15.52 4.88 13.75
C TYR A 76 14.76 6.00 14.46
N GLY A 77 14.59 5.92 15.79
CA GLY A 77 13.83 6.89 16.57
C GLY A 77 12.38 6.97 16.09
N LEU A 78 11.74 5.82 15.91
CA LEU A 78 10.37 5.74 15.40
C LEU A 78 9.37 6.36 16.41
N TYR A 79 9.72 6.40 17.70
CA TYR A 79 8.94 7.02 18.78
C TYR A 79 9.59 8.31 19.27
N ASN A 80 9.30 9.42 18.59
CA ASN A 80 9.50 10.74 19.20
C ASN A 80 8.26 11.12 20.01
N PHE A 81 8.30 10.86 21.32
CA PHE A 81 7.17 10.97 22.26
C PHE A 81 6.58 12.37 22.42
N ASN A 82 7.24 13.42 21.93
CA ASN A 82 6.67 14.76 21.92
C ASN A 82 5.49 14.92 20.93
N ASN A 83 5.28 13.93 20.05
CA ASN A 83 4.26 13.95 19.02
C ASN A 83 3.27 12.77 19.19
N LEU A 84 2.28 12.93 20.07
CA LEU A 84 1.28 11.93 20.50
C LEU A 84 0.47 11.21 19.38
N ARG A 85 0.66 11.53 18.09
CA ARG A 85 -0.04 10.91 16.95
C ARG A 85 0.86 10.44 15.80
N GLY A 86 2.19 10.64 15.88
CA GLY A 86 3.14 10.18 14.85
C GLY A 86 3.40 8.67 14.83
N TYR A 87 3.01 7.98 15.92
CA TYR A 87 3.23 6.56 16.19
C TYR A 87 2.60 5.62 15.13
N SER A 88 1.32 5.83 14.78
CA SER A 88 0.58 4.87 13.95
C SER A 88 0.99 4.88 12.47
N ARG A 89 1.49 6.01 11.97
CA ARG A 89 1.74 6.22 10.54
C ARG A 89 3.06 5.64 10.07
N GLN A 90 4.11 5.78 10.87
CA GLN A 90 5.41 5.21 10.52
C GLN A 90 5.39 3.70 10.57
N ILE A 91 4.76 3.13 11.60
CA ILE A 91 4.54 1.69 11.70
C ILE A 91 3.67 1.25 10.54
N GLY A 92 2.56 1.94 10.26
CA GLY A 92 1.70 1.64 9.10
C GLY A 92 2.47 1.65 7.77
N ALA A 93 3.33 2.64 7.55
CA ALA A 93 4.20 2.71 6.38
C ALA A 93 5.18 1.53 6.32
N PHE A 94 5.83 1.20 7.44
CA PHE A 94 6.78 0.09 7.50
C PHE A 94 6.10 -1.27 7.32
N THR A 95 4.89 -1.43 7.86
CA THR A 95 4.02 -2.59 7.61
C THR A 95 3.66 -2.69 6.13
N LEU A 96 3.31 -1.57 5.47
CA LEU A 96 3.08 -1.52 4.03
C LEU A 96 4.31 -1.90 3.22
N LEU A 97 5.52 -1.52 3.66
CA LEU A 97 6.76 -2.01 3.03
C LEU A 97 6.84 -3.54 3.08
N GLY A 98 6.44 -4.17 4.19
CA GLY A 98 6.35 -5.62 4.32
C GLY A 98 5.42 -6.25 3.27
N PHE A 99 4.28 -5.60 2.99
CA PHE A 99 3.34 -6.04 1.96
C PHE A 99 3.93 -5.97 0.54
N SER A 100 5.00 -5.23 0.26
CA SER A 100 5.62 -5.25 -1.08
C SER A 100 6.11 -6.63 -1.50
N THR A 101 6.42 -7.51 -0.53
CA THR A 101 6.82 -8.90 -0.77
C THR A 101 5.71 -9.76 -1.41
N THR A 102 4.44 -9.33 -1.32
CA THR A 102 3.32 -9.91 -2.09
C THR A 102 3.56 -9.90 -3.60
N SER A 103 4.38 -8.98 -4.13
CA SER A 103 4.72 -8.96 -5.56
C SER A 103 5.41 -10.23 -6.05
N LEU A 104 6.22 -10.88 -5.20
CA LEU A 104 6.81 -12.18 -5.51
C LEU A 104 5.73 -13.26 -5.64
N ALA A 105 4.65 -13.12 -4.87
CA ALA A 105 3.47 -13.97 -5.00
C ALA A 105 2.89 -13.86 -6.41
N LEU A 106 2.65 -12.62 -6.82
CA LEU A 106 2.07 -12.30 -8.12
C LEU A 106 2.96 -12.80 -9.26
N LEU A 107 4.28 -12.65 -9.14
CA LEU A 107 5.24 -13.15 -10.12
C LEU A 107 5.08 -14.63 -10.38
N LEU A 108 5.10 -15.42 -9.30
CA LEU A 108 4.99 -16.87 -9.39
C LEU A 108 3.63 -17.30 -9.93
N ILE A 109 2.54 -16.62 -9.55
CA ILE A 109 1.21 -16.90 -10.09
C ILE A 109 1.18 -16.65 -11.59
N CYS A 110 1.70 -15.50 -12.06
CA CYS A 110 1.72 -15.19 -13.49
C CYS A 110 2.57 -16.21 -14.26
N LEU A 111 3.72 -16.62 -13.72
CA LEU A 111 4.57 -17.66 -14.32
C LEU A 111 3.87 -19.04 -14.34
N CYS A 112 3.16 -19.42 -13.28
CA CYS A 112 2.39 -20.67 -13.23
C CYS A 112 1.14 -20.64 -14.10
N ALA A 113 0.59 -19.47 -14.37
CA ALA A 113 -0.48 -19.25 -15.35
C ALA A 113 0.06 -19.14 -16.79
N GLU A 114 1.35 -19.44 -17.00
CA GLU A 114 2.03 -19.38 -18.30
C GLU A 114 1.96 -18.01 -18.98
N ILE A 115 1.79 -16.94 -18.20
CA ILE A 115 1.92 -15.56 -18.68
C ILE A 115 3.39 -15.33 -19.04
N ASN A 116 3.61 -14.66 -20.17
CA ASN A 116 4.94 -14.28 -20.67
C ASN A 116 5.83 -13.73 -19.54
N ILE A 117 7.09 -14.21 -19.45
CA ILE A 117 8.03 -13.87 -18.37
C ILE A 117 8.20 -12.35 -18.17
N TYR A 118 8.28 -11.58 -19.26
CA TYR A 118 8.46 -10.13 -19.19
C TYR A 118 7.22 -9.45 -18.60
N THR A 119 6.04 -9.89 -19.03
CA THR A 119 4.75 -9.41 -18.53
C THR A 119 4.55 -9.78 -17.05
N SER A 120 4.93 -11.00 -16.67
CA SER A 120 4.87 -11.48 -15.28
C SER A 120 5.75 -10.65 -14.33
N ILE A 121 7.00 -10.37 -14.72
CA ILE A 121 7.91 -9.51 -13.96
C ILE A 121 7.32 -8.10 -13.82
N LEU A 122 6.81 -7.56 -14.90
CA LEU A 122 6.29 -6.21 -14.96
C LEU A 122 5.02 -6.03 -14.11
N LEU A 123 4.06 -6.95 -14.18
CA LEU A 123 2.88 -6.96 -13.30
C LEU A 123 3.27 -7.04 -11.83
N SER A 124 4.29 -7.83 -11.51
CA SER A 124 4.82 -7.95 -10.14
C SER A 124 5.42 -6.66 -9.62
N ILE A 125 6.21 -5.97 -10.45
CA ILE A 125 6.76 -4.65 -10.11
C ILE A 125 5.61 -3.65 -9.88
N ILE A 126 4.63 -3.59 -10.79
CA ILE A 126 3.46 -2.70 -10.66
C ILE A 126 2.74 -2.97 -9.33
N PHE A 127 2.61 -4.23 -8.95
CA PHE A 127 1.97 -4.62 -7.69
C PHE A 127 2.72 -4.15 -6.45
N ALA A 128 4.06 -4.17 -6.49
CA ALA A 128 4.91 -3.69 -5.39
C ALA A 128 4.90 -2.17 -5.22
N LEU A 129 4.70 -1.41 -6.30
CA LEU A 129 4.90 0.05 -6.31
C LEU A 129 4.13 0.81 -5.22
N PRO A 130 2.82 0.62 -5.00
CA PRO A 130 2.08 1.36 -3.96
C PRO A 130 2.65 1.15 -2.56
N PHE A 131 3.03 -0.10 -2.26
CA PHE A 131 3.60 -0.51 -0.98
C PHE A 131 4.99 0.08 -0.75
N LEU A 132 5.86 0.02 -1.78
CA LEU A 132 7.19 0.62 -1.72
C LEU A 132 7.12 2.13 -1.59
N ALA A 133 6.22 2.78 -2.33
CA ALA A 133 6.09 4.23 -2.35
C ALA A 133 5.74 4.80 -0.97
N ILE A 134 4.82 4.15 -0.27
CA ILE A 134 4.44 4.54 1.09
C ILE A 134 5.46 4.05 2.11
N GLY A 135 5.97 2.83 1.94
CA GLY A 135 6.91 2.24 2.89
C GLY A 135 8.24 2.98 2.97
N LEU A 136 8.74 3.50 1.85
CA LEU A 136 9.97 4.31 1.79
C LEU A 136 9.76 5.75 2.29
N ARG A 137 8.52 6.15 2.55
CA ARG A 137 8.13 7.50 2.95
C ARG A 137 8.06 7.75 4.46
N PHE A 138 8.63 6.84 5.27
CA PHE A 138 8.56 6.87 6.74
C PHE A 138 8.92 8.22 7.39
N LYS A 139 9.86 9.00 6.83
CA LYS A 139 10.23 10.33 7.37
C LYS A 139 9.35 11.49 6.89
N ALA A 140 8.75 11.40 5.71
CA ALA A 140 7.90 12.49 5.19
C ALA A 140 6.63 12.67 6.02
N PHE A 141 6.22 11.63 6.75
CA PHE A 141 5.10 11.67 7.71
C PHE A 141 5.51 12.16 9.11
N ASN A 142 6.74 12.65 9.30
CA ASN A 142 7.28 13.13 10.57
C ASN A 142 8.29 14.29 10.41
N ASP A 143 8.18 15.04 9.31
CA ASP A 143 9.02 16.22 9.06
C ASP A 143 8.30 17.48 9.60
N ASN A 144 9.04 18.58 9.75
CA ASN A 144 8.53 19.89 10.19
C ASN A 144 7.40 20.43 9.28
N SER A 145 7.09 19.73 8.18
CA SER A 145 5.92 19.98 7.33
C SER A 145 4.58 19.78 8.07
N LEU A 146 4.57 19.12 9.21
CA LEU A 146 3.40 18.98 10.09
C LEU A 146 3.26 20.10 11.12
N GLU A 147 4.23 21.02 11.18
CA GLU A 147 4.19 22.20 12.04
C GLU A 147 3.71 23.41 11.24
N GLU A 148 2.82 24.19 11.82
CA GLU A 148 2.40 25.48 11.31
C GLU A 148 2.41 26.48 12.47
N ASN A 149 3.16 27.57 12.33
CA ASN A 149 3.31 28.61 13.36
C ASN A 149 3.80 28.09 14.74
N GLY A 150 4.59 27.01 14.76
CA GLY A 150 5.09 26.41 16.01
C GLY A 150 4.09 25.50 16.72
N GLU A 151 2.90 25.29 16.13
CA GLU A 151 1.92 24.30 16.57
C GLU A 151 1.88 23.13 15.59
N ILE A 152 1.80 21.91 16.10
CA ILE A 152 1.60 20.72 15.28
C ILE A 152 0.16 20.76 14.74
N VAL A 153 -0.04 20.64 13.43
CA VAL A 153 -1.38 20.58 12.83
C VAL A 153 -2.02 19.23 13.22
N TYR A 154 -2.92 19.26 14.21
CA TYR A 154 -3.40 18.08 14.93
C TYR A 154 -4.43 17.19 14.20
N ASP A 155 -5.00 17.62 13.06
CA ASP A 155 -6.06 16.91 12.31
C ASP A 155 -5.54 16.23 11.04
N ALA A 156 -4.70 15.25 11.28
CA ALA A 156 -3.68 14.80 10.36
C ALA A 156 -4.21 14.18 9.06
N GLY A 157 -3.91 14.79 7.92
CA GLY A 157 -3.89 14.21 6.58
C GLY A 157 -2.56 13.49 6.32
N TYR A 158 -2.45 12.75 5.21
CA TYR A 158 -1.32 11.87 4.87
C TYR A 158 -1.31 10.52 5.60
N GLU A 159 -2.48 9.96 5.91
CA GLU A 159 -2.51 8.61 6.46
C GLU A 159 -2.12 7.60 5.37
N PRO A 160 -1.09 6.76 5.61
CA PRO A 160 -0.71 5.68 4.71
C PRO A 160 -1.90 4.83 4.24
N ASN A 161 -2.87 4.61 5.13
CA ASN A 161 -4.05 3.78 4.88
C ASN A 161 -5.04 4.38 3.87
N TYR A 162 -5.08 5.70 3.68
CA TYR A 162 -5.92 6.33 2.66
C TYR A 162 -5.18 6.53 1.34
N TYR A 163 -3.87 6.79 1.41
CA TYR A 163 -3.04 6.94 0.21
C TYR A 163 -2.76 5.60 -0.48
N CYS A 164 -2.61 4.50 0.27
CA CYS A 164 -2.28 3.19 -0.31
C CYS A 164 -3.34 2.66 -1.27
N PRO A 165 -4.65 2.67 -0.93
CA PRO A 165 -5.69 2.22 -1.85
C PRO A 165 -5.76 3.08 -3.11
N VAL A 166 -5.58 4.40 -2.97
CA VAL A 166 -5.61 5.32 -4.12
C VAL A 166 -4.40 5.09 -5.03
N LEU A 167 -3.21 4.94 -4.47
CA LEU A 167 -2.00 4.57 -5.22
C LEU A 167 -2.16 3.20 -5.90
N ALA A 168 -2.75 2.22 -5.21
CA ALA A 168 -3.03 0.91 -5.79
C ALA A 168 -3.97 0.99 -6.98
N ILE A 169 -5.08 1.74 -6.87
CA ILE A 169 -6.01 1.97 -8.00
C ILE A 169 -5.26 2.59 -9.17
N CYS A 170 -4.52 3.68 -8.96
CA CYS A 170 -3.82 4.38 -10.03
C CYS A 170 -2.75 3.49 -10.69
N CYS A 171 -1.91 2.81 -9.90
CA CYS A 171 -0.86 1.94 -10.43
C CYS A 171 -1.44 0.73 -11.16
N TYR A 172 -2.41 0.04 -10.55
CA TYR A 172 -2.92 -1.24 -11.07
C TYR A 172 -3.79 -1.04 -12.30
N LEU A 173 -4.56 0.06 -12.37
CA LEU A 173 -5.31 0.36 -13.59
C LEU A 173 -4.41 1.03 -14.63
N GLY A 174 -3.72 2.10 -14.25
CA GLY A 174 -3.02 2.98 -15.17
C GLY A 174 -1.83 2.32 -15.85
N TYR A 175 -0.91 1.71 -15.08
CA TYR A 175 0.24 1.06 -15.67
C TYR A 175 -0.15 -0.19 -16.44
N VAL A 176 -1.01 -1.05 -15.88
CA VAL A 176 -1.48 -2.26 -16.59
C VAL A 176 -2.12 -1.86 -17.91
N GLN A 177 -3.07 -0.93 -17.92
CA GLN A 177 -3.66 -0.46 -19.16
C GLN A 177 -2.61 0.11 -20.12
N GLY A 178 -1.69 0.94 -19.65
CA GLY A 178 -0.62 1.50 -20.46
C GLY A 178 0.25 0.43 -21.13
N PHE A 179 0.46 -0.72 -20.49
CA PHE A 179 1.26 -1.82 -21.06
C PHE A 179 0.50 -2.73 -22.02
N PHE A 180 -0.83 -2.76 -21.95
CA PHE A 180 -1.68 -3.58 -22.82
C PHE A 180 -2.44 -2.76 -23.88
N GLU A 181 -2.26 -1.45 -23.89
CA GLU A 181 -2.77 -0.58 -24.94
C GLU A 181 -1.98 -0.76 -26.25
N ILE A 182 -2.62 -0.46 -27.39
CA ILE A 182 -2.03 -0.70 -28.72
C ILE A 182 -1.43 0.57 -29.31
N SER A 183 -2.11 1.71 -29.13
CA SER A 183 -1.67 2.99 -29.68
C SER A 183 -0.48 3.53 -28.89
N THR A 184 0.65 3.76 -29.56
CA THR A 184 1.87 4.30 -28.92
C THR A 184 1.62 5.62 -28.20
N ILE A 185 0.79 6.49 -28.77
CA ILE A 185 0.43 7.78 -28.15
C ILE A 185 -0.35 7.54 -26.86
N ASN A 186 -1.29 6.59 -26.87
CA ASN A 186 -2.10 6.26 -25.70
C ASN A 186 -1.27 5.57 -24.61
N ILE A 187 -0.37 4.65 -24.99
CA ILE A 187 0.60 4.02 -24.09
C ILE A 187 1.40 5.10 -23.35
N LEU A 188 2.01 6.02 -24.10
CA LEU A 188 2.82 7.10 -23.52
C LEU A 188 1.98 8.00 -22.62
N ALA A 189 0.79 8.41 -23.08
CA ALA A 189 -0.10 9.25 -22.31
C ALA A 189 -0.53 8.60 -20.99
N LEU A 190 -0.91 7.32 -21.01
CA LEU A 190 -1.31 6.54 -19.82
C LEU A 190 -0.15 6.35 -18.85
N ILE A 191 1.04 5.99 -19.33
CA ILE A 191 2.23 5.82 -18.47
C ILE A 191 2.61 7.15 -17.83
N LEU A 192 2.62 8.25 -18.61
CA LEU A 192 2.95 9.58 -18.10
C LEU A 192 1.92 10.09 -17.11
N SER A 193 0.62 10.00 -17.42
CA SER A 193 -0.44 10.46 -16.52
C SER A 193 -0.47 9.64 -15.23
N THR A 194 -0.26 8.33 -15.32
CA THR A 194 -0.16 7.44 -14.15
C THR A 194 1.07 7.79 -13.30
N SER A 195 2.23 8.03 -13.93
CA SER A 195 3.46 8.41 -13.22
C SER A 195 3.31 9.76 -12.52
N LEU A 196 2.67 10.74 -13.17
CA LEU A 196 2.38 12.04 -12.58
C LEU A 196 1.42 11.92 -11.39
N CYS A 197 0.34 11.14 -11.52
CA CYS A 197 -0.59 10.88 -10.43
C CYS A 197 0.10 10.14 -9.27
N PHE A 198 0.93 9.15 -9.57
CA PHE A 198 1.74 8.44 -8.59
C PHE A 198 2.64 9.40 -7.80
N ILE A 199 3.43 10.25 -8.48
CA ILE A 199 4.28 11.24 -7.82
C ILE A 199 3.44 12.21 -6.99
N TRP A 200 2.30 12.67 -7.53
CA TRP A 200 1.37 13.56 -6.84
C TRP A 200 0.90 12.96 -5.50
N LEU A 201 0.54 11.68 -5.49
CA LEU A 201 0.08 10.98 -4.30
C LEU A 201 1.22 10.64 -3.34
N VAL A 202 2.44 10.40 -3.83
CA VAL A 202 3.59 10.09 -2.98
C VAL A 202 4.13 11.32 -2.28
N PHE A 203 4.08 12.50 -2.91
CA PHE A 203 4.64 13.78 -2.42
C PHE A 203 3.57 14.82 -2.01
N PRO A 204 2.57 14.50 -1.17
CA PRO A 204 1.45 15.40 -0.96
C PRO A 204 1.82 16.64 -0.13
N ASP A 205 2.87 16.53 0.69
CA ASP A 205 3.49 17.64 1.43
C ASP A 205 4.10 18.70 0.51
N LYS A 206 4.70 18.28 -0.60
CA LYS A 206 5.29 19.19 -1.60
C LYS A 206 4.21 19.89 -2.41
N ILE A 207 3.08 19.23 -2.61
CA ILE A 207 1.96 19.77 -3.39
C ILE A 207 1.09 20.72 -2.58
N ASN A 208 1.01 20.55 -1.25
CA ASN A 208 0.21 21.42 -0.38
C ASN A 208 0.47 22.92 -0.61
N LYS A 209 1.72 23.29 -0.92
CA LYS A 209 2.13 24.68 -1.18
C LYS A 209 1.49 25.31 -2.43
N TYR A 210 0.97 24.49 -3.34
CA TYR A 210 0.46 24.94 -4.64
C TYR A 210 -1.05 24.83 -4.76
N ILE A 211 -1.72 24.20 -3.79
CA ILE A 211 -3.17 24.02 -3.78
C ILE A 211 -3.85 25.08 -2.92
N PRO A 212 -5.09 25.49 -3.25
CA PRO A 212 -5.79 26.56 -2.52
C PRO A 212 -6.42 26.10 -1.20
N PHE A 213 -6.10 24.89 -0.72
CA PHE A 213 -6.67 24.31 0.49
C PHE A 213 -5.61 23.50 1.25
N GLU A 214 -5.80 23.35 2.55
CA GLU A 214 -4.85 22.66 3.43
C GLU A 214 -5.09 21.14 3.41
N ASN A 215 -4.31 20.40 2.60
CA ASN A 215 -4.44 18.95 2.47
C ASN A 215 -3.89 18.17 3.68
N ARG A 216 -3.21 18.83 4.62
CA ARG A 216 -2.84 18.26 5.93
C ARG A 216 -4.02 18.12 6.88
N THR A 217 -5.18 18.70 6.57
CA THR A 217 -6.41 18.45 7.35
C THR A 217 -7.09 17.17 6.87
N LYS A 218 -7.83 16.44 7.72
CA LYS A 218 -8.64 15.28 7.29
C LYS A 218 -9.59 15.58 6.13
N LYS A 219 -10.27 16.73 6.18
CA LYS A 219 -11.16 17.16 5.09
C LYS A 219 -10.37 17.45 3.82
N GLY A 220 -9.24 18.14 3.96
CA GLY A 220 -8.33 18.43 2.85
C GLY A 220 -7.74 17.17 2.22
N GLU A 221 -7.34 16.18 3.02
CA GLU A 221 -6.86 14.88 2.55
C GLU A 221 -7.92 14.17 1.69
N VAL A 222 -9.16 14.10 2.17
CA VAL A 222 -10.26 13.48 1.40
C VAL A 222 -10.48 14.21 0.09
N ILE A 223 -10.52 15.55 0.11
CA ILE A 223 -10.65 16.38 -1.10
C ILE A 223 -9.48 16.15 -2.05
N TYR A 224 -8.26 16.10 -1.52
CA TYR A 224 -7.02 15.90 -2.27
C TYR A 224 -7.01 14.55 -3.00
N LEU A 225 -7.32 13.47 -2.28
CA LEU A 225 -7.40 12.12 -2.84
C LEU A 225 -8.53 12.01 -3.87
N ALA A 226 -9.68 12.63 -3.62
CA ALA A 226 -10.79 12.66 -4.57
C ALA A 226 -10.40 13.39 -5.87
N ILE A 227 -9.76 14.56 -5.78
CA ILE A 227 -9.28 15.31 -6.95
C ILE A 227 -8.26 14.47 -7.74
N ALA A 228 -7.31 13.84 -7.05
CA ALA A 228 -6.31 12.99 -7.70
C ALA A 228 -6.97 11.84 -8.48
N LEU A 229 -7.97 11.17 -7.89
CA LEU A 229 -8.73 10.11 -8.56
C LEU A 229 -9.55 10.63 -9.74
N ILE A 230 -10.26 11.75 -9.60
CA ILE A 230 -11.07 12.33 -10.68
C ILE A 230 -10.17 12.64 -11.88
N ILE A 231 -9.05 13.32 -11.65
CA ILE A 231 -8.10 13.68 -12.70
C ILE A 231 -7.49 12.42 -13.33
N PHE A 232 -7.10 11.44 -12.51
CA PHE A 232 -6.62 10.15 -13.00
C PHE A 232 -7.65 9.49 -13.93
N PHE A 233 -8.92 9.39 -13.52
CA PHE A 233 -9.96 8.75 -14.32
C PHE A 233 -10.30 9.51 -15.59
N ILE A 234 -10.23 10.85 -15.61
CA ILE A 234 -10.38 11.65 -16.83
C ILE A 234 -9.32 11.24 -17.85
N PHE A 235 -8.03 11.26 -17.44
CA PHE A 235 -6.96 10.87 -18.34
C PHE A 235 -7.02 9.39 -18.72
N PHE A 236 -7.30 8.52 -17.75
CA PHE A 236 -7.42 7.09 -17.98
C PHE A 236 -8.48 6.79 -19.02
N THR A 237 -9.70 7.32 -18.88
CA THR A 237 -10.81 7.08 -19.82
C THR A 237 -10.56 7.71 -21.18
N GLN A 238 -9.90 8.86 -21.25
CA GLN A 238 -9.57 9.52 -22.51
C GLN A 238 -8.58 8.73 -23.37
N PHE A 239 -7.60 8.06 -22.75
CA PHE A 239 -6.53 7.36 -23.46
C PHE A 239 -6.69 5.84 -23.48
N THR A 240 -7.68 5.29 -22.79
CA THR A 240 -8.02 3.86 -22.85
C THR A 240 -8.82 3.56 -24.12
N THR A 241 -8.24 2.81 -25.04
CA THR A 241 -8.91 2.36 -26.27
C THR A 241 -9.16 0.86 -26.29
N VAL A 242 -8.34 0.07 -25.58
CA VAL A 242 -8.62 -1.35 -25.33
C VAL A 242 -9.38 -1.47 -24.01
N PRO A 243 -10.61 -2.03 -23.99
CA PRO A 243 -11.33 -2.24 -22.74
C PRO A 243 -10.54 -3.10 -21.75
N PHE A 244 -10.47 -2.69 -20.49
CA PHE A 244 -9.74 -3.39 -19.44
C PHE A 244 -10.15 -4.88 -19.28
N VAL A 245 -11.40 -5.22 -19.61
CA VAL A 245 -11.91 -6.60 -19.60
C VAL A 245 -11.21 -7.49 -20.64
N LYS A 246 -10.82 -6.91 -21.79
CA LYS A 246 -10.03 -7.61 -22.81
C LYS A 246 -8.57 -7.75 -22.39
N VAL A 247 -8.02 -6.75 -21.71
CA VAL A 247 -6.66 -6.79 -21.14
C VAL A 247 -6.49 -7.94 -20.15
N MET A 248 -7.51 -8.22 -19.34
CA MET A 248 -7.51 -9.30 -18.35
C MET A 248 -7.90 -10.68 -18.91
N GLY A 249 -8.13 -10.80 -20.23
CA GLY A 249 -8.48 -12.08 -20.86
C GLY A 249 -9.89 -12.61 -20.51
N PHE A 250 -10.80 -11.76 -20.01
CA PHE A 250 -12.14 -12.19 -19.61
C PHE A 250 -13.15 -12.26 -20.77
N VAL A 251 -12.81 -11.72 -21.94
CA VAL A 251 -13.63 -11.81 -23.15
C VAL A 251 -12.72 -12.02 -24.35
N ASN A 252 -12.91 -13.14 -25.05
CA ASN A 252 -12.35 -13.41 -26.38
C ASN A 252 -12.95 -12.46 -27.42
#